data_AF-A0A7J4UZW0-F1
#
_entry.id   AF-A0A7J4UZW0-F1
#
_cell.length_a   1.000
_cell.length_b   1.000
_cell.length_c   1.000
_cell.angle_alpha   90.00
_cell.angle_beta   90.00
_cell.angle_gamma   90.00
#
_symmetry.space_group_name_H-M   'P 1'
#
loop_
_entity.id
_entity.type
_entity.pdbx_description
1 polymer ?
#
loop_
_entity_poly.entity_id
_entity_poly.type
_entity_poly.pdbx_seq_one_letter_code
_entity_poly.pdbx_strand_id
1 'polypeptide(L)' 'MPELGRGTQFLSSSAERMQEQIRSKVPEEYRASIEVRPFKRRGSSGLSIEYDDRAEHFVMAALEQRKE' A
#
# COMPACT_ATOMS: atom_id res chain seq x y z
N MET A 1 20.46 -10.63 -14.10
CA MET A 1 19.24 -10.17 -13.44
C MET A 1 19.07 -11.02 -12.18
N PRO A 2 19.25 -10.51 -10.96
CA PRO A 2 19.07 -11.33 -9.78
C PRO A 2 17.58 -11.70 -9.67
N GLU A 3 17.30 -12.98 -9.46
CA GLU A 3 15.96 -13.50 -9.26
C GLU A 3 15.38 -12.86 -8.00
N LEU A 4 14.36 -12.01 -8.18
CA LEU A 4 13.55 -11.51 -7.07
C LEU A 4 12.92 -12.73 -6.39
N GLY A 5 13.53 -13.19 -5.29
CA GLY A 5 13.06 -14.37 -4.57
C GLY A 5 11.57 -14.27 -4.26
N ARG A 6 10.84 -15.40 -4.37
CA ARG A 6 9.37 -15.49 -4.28
C ARG A 6 8.71 -14.58 -3.25
N GLY A 7 9.31 -14.42 -2.06
CA GLY A 7 8.79 -13.54 -1.00
C GLY A 7 8.68 -12.06 -1.39
N THR A 8 9.61 -11.53 -2.19
CA THR A 8 9.56 -10.15 -2.69
C THR A 8 8.48 -9.97 -3.76
N GLN A 9 8.25 -10.99 -4.59
CA GLN A 9 7.13 -10.99 -5.55
C GLN A 9 5.78 -10.95 -4.83
N PHE A 10 5.58 -11.77 -3.79
CA PHE A 10 4.33 -11.75 -3.01
C PHE A 10 4.05 -10.39 -2.36
N LEU A 11 5.08 -9.74 -1.81
CA LEU A 11 4.94 -8.40 -1.21
C LEU A 11 4.63 -7.34 -2.27
N SER A 12 5.25 -7.43 -3.45
CA SER A 12 4.99 -6.48 -4.54
C SER A 12 3.55 -6.58 -5.04
N SER A 13 3.05 -7.79 -5.32
CA SER A 13 1.65 -7.99 -5.72
C SER A 13 0.67 -7.61 -4.61
N SER A 14 1.04 -7.80 -3.34
CA SER A 14 0.23 -7.36 -2.20
C SER A 14 0.18 -5.84 -2.09
N ALA A 15 1.30 -5.17 -2.38
CA ALA A 15 1.39 -3.71 -2.40
C ALA A 15 0.50 -3.11 -3.49
N GLU A 16 0.60 -3.62 -4.72
CA GLU A 16 -0.24 -3.18 -5.85
C GLU A 16 -1.73 -3.35 -5.54
N ARG A 17 -2.12 -4.53 -5.07
CA ARG A 17 -3.51 -4.82 -4.71
C ARG A 17 -4.02 -3.93 -3.57
N MET A 18 -3.18 -3.62 -2.59
CA MET A 18 -3.53 -2.73 -1.49
C MET A 18 -3.67 -1.29 -1.99
N GLN A 19 -2.75 -0.83 -2.85
CA GLN A 19 -2.80 0.50 -3.44
C GLN A 19 -4.09 0.71 -4.25
N GLU A 20 -4.45 -0.24 -5.11
CA GLU A 20 -5.69 -0.16 -5.89
C GLU A 20 -6.94 -0.10 -5.01
N GLN A 21 -6.98 -0.89 -3.93
CA GLN A 21 -8.11 -0.88 -2.99
C GLN A 21 -8.22 0.42 -2.20
N ILE A 22 -7.09 1.01 -1.76
CA ILE A 22 -7.13 2.30 -1.07
C ILE A 22 -7.57 3.37 -2.07
N ARG A 23 -6.97 3.41 -3.26
CA ARG A 23 -7.31 4.39 -4.31
C ARG A 23 -8.78 4.29 -4.76
N SER A 24 -9.40 3.12 -4.78
CA SER A 24 -10.81 2.99 -5.17
C SER A 24 -11.76 3.63 -4.16
N LYS A 25 -11.35 3.72 -2.89
CA LYS A 25 -12.14 4.30 -1.79
C LYS A 25 -11.79 5.76 -1.49
N VAL A 26 -10.71 6.28 -2.04
CA VAL A 26 -10.29 7.67 -1.87
C VAL A 26 -10.74 8.54 -3.06
N PRO A 27 -11.14 9.81 -2.83
CA PRO A 27 -11.48 10.75 -3.90
C PRO A 27 -10.36 10.90 -4.93
N GLU A 28 -10.74 11.14 -6.19
CA GLU A 28 -9.81 11.16 -7.33
C GLU A 28 -8.64 12.13 -7.15
N GLU A 29 -8.89 13.29 -6.55
CA GLU A 29 -7.89 14.32 -6.26
C GLU A 29 -6.73 13.84 -5.38
N TYR A 30 -6.96 12.82 -4.54
CA TYR A 30 -5.93 12.28 -3.64
C TYR A 30 -5.37 10.94 -4.11
N ARG A 31 -5.97 10.26 -5.09
CA ARG A 31 -5.53 8.92 -5.56
C ARG A 31 -4.07 8.89 -5.98
N ALA A 32 -3.61 9.95 -6.64
CA ALA A 32 -2.23 10.06 -7.13
C ALA A 32 -1.21 10.18 -5.98
N SER A 33 -1.62 10.71 -4.82
CA SER A 33 -0.74 10.85 -3.65
C SER A 33 -0.57 9.55 -2.85
N ILE A 34 -1.42 8.54 -3.07
CA ILE A 34 -1.38 7.28 -2.33
C ILE A 34 -0.41 6.33 -3.01
N GLU A 35 0.62 5.91 -2.29
CA GLU A 35 1.58 4.92 -2.74
C GLU A 35 1.78 3.82 -1.70
N VAL A 36 1.73 2.56 -2.14
CA VAL A 36 2.03 1.41 -1.27
C VAL A 36 3.28 0.72 -1.78
N ARG A 37 4.30 0.63 -0.91
CA ARG A 37 5.59 0.05 -1.27
C ARG A 37 5.92 -1.13 -0.35
N PRO A 38 6.41 -2.25 -0.91
CA PRO A 38 6.99 -3.29 -0.09
C PRO A 38 8.32 -2.80 0.49
N PHE A 39 8.57 -3.08 1.77
CA PHE A 39 9.87 -2.84 2.38
C PHE A 39 10.43 -4.12 2.97
N LYS A 40 11.76 -4.20 2.97
CA LYS A 40 12.53 -5.25 3.63
C LYS A 40 13.66 -4.59 4.42
N ARG A 41 13.61 -4.73 5.73
CA ARG A 41 14.68 -4.32 6.66
C ARG A 41 15.22 -5.56 7.37
N ARG A 42 16.39 -5.44 8.01
CA ARG A 42 16.98 -6.55 8.78
C ARG A 42 15.97 -7.00 9.86
N GLY A 43 15.43 -8.20 9.71
CA GLY A 43 14.48 -8.81 10.65
C GLY A 43 13.00 -8.52 10.39
N SER A 44 12.64 -7.69 9.40
CA SER A 44 11.22 -7.41 9.10
C SER A 44 10.97 -7.13 7.62
N SER A 45 9.81 -7.57 7.15
CA SER A 45 9.28 -7.23 5.83
C SER A 45 7.82 -6.88 5.97
N GLY A 46 7.36 -5.92 5.17
CA GLY A 46 5.98 -5.45 5.23
C GLY A 46 5.64 -4.52 4.10
N LEU A 47 4.52 -3.82 4.26
CA LEU A 47 4.05 -2.79 3.35
C LEU A 47 4.11 -1.44 4.07
N SER A 48 4.65 -0.45 3.37
CA SER A 48 4.60 0.96 3.76
C SER A 48 3.53 1.64 2.92
N ILE A 49 2.76 2.54 3.51
CA ILE A 49 1.76 3.35 2.83
C ILE A 49 2.19 4.80 3.00
N GLU A 50 2.37 5.50 1.89
CA GLU A 50 2.69 6.93 1.83
C GLU A 50 1.47 7.66 1.24
N TYR A 51 1.09 8.79 1.82
CA TYR A 51 -0.06 9.60 1.38
C TYR A 51 0.10 11.05 1.82
N ASP A 52 -0.61 11.96 1.16
CA ASP A 52 -0.72 13.37 1.60
C ASP A 52 -1.53 13.46 2.90
N ASP A 53 -1.15 14.35 3.83
CA ASP A 53 -1.84 14.53 5.12
C ASP A 53 -3.34 14.81 4.95
N ARG A 54 -3.74 15.49 3.86
CA ARG A 54 -5.15 15.76 3.54
C ARG A 54 -5.94 14.50 3.17
N ALA A 55 -5.24 13.45 2.72
CA ALA A 55 -5.82 12.16 2.39
C ALA A 55 -5.94 11.21 3.58
N GLU A 56 -5.32 11.52 4.73
CA GLU A 56 -5.18 10.64 5.89
C GLU A 56 -6.53 10.02 6.32
N HIS A 57 -7.55 10.85 6.50
CA HIS A 57 -8.88 10.40 6.92
C HIS A 57 -9.48 9.36 5.95
N PHE A 58 -9.32 9.57 4.64
CA PHE A 58 -9.83 8.65 3.62
C PHE A 58 -9.03 7.34 3.59
N VAL A 59 -7.70 7.44 3.74
CA VAL A 59 -6.82 6.26 3.77
C VAL A 59 -7.11 5.41 5.02
N MET A 60 -7.23 6.03 6.20
CA MET A 60 -7.57 5.32 7.43
C MET A 60 -8.93 4.62 7.34
N ALA A 61 -9.96 5.32 6.85
CA ALA A 61 -11.28 4.73 6.63
C ALA A 61 -11.23 3.54 5.64
N ALA A 62 -10.43 3.64 4.57
CA ALA A 62 -10.24 2.55 3.62
C ALA A 62 -9.56 1.32 4.24
N LEU A 63 -8.64 1.53 5.19
CA LEU A 63 -7.94 0.47 5.93
C LEU A 63 -8.81 -0.19 7.00
N GLU A 64 -9.64 0.58 7.71
CA GLU A 64 -10.53 0.04 8.75
C GLU A 64 -11.60 -0.88 8.18
N GLN A 65 -12.22 -0.50 7.06
CA GLN A 65 -13.20 -1.35 6.34
C GLN A 65 -12.63 -2.67 5.81
N ARG A 66 -11.31 -2.88 5.89
CA ARG A 66 -10.66 -4.15 5.51
C ARG A 66 -10.62 -5.14 6.69
N LYS A 67 -10.82 -4.67 7.92
CA LYS A 67 -10.77 -5.52 9.13
C LYS A 67 -12.08 -6.25 9.41
N GLU A 68 -13.19 -5.74 8.87
CA GLU A 68 -14.50 -6.42 8.83
C GLU A 68 -14.59 -7.39 7.66
#